data_AF-A0A7Y7NKS1-F1
#
_entry.id   AF-A0A7Y7NKS1-F1
#
_cell.length_a   1.000
_cell.length_b   1.000
_cell.length_c   1.000
_cell.angle_alpha   90.00
_cell.angle_beta   90.00
_cell.angle_gamma   90.00
#
_symmetry.space_group_name_H-M   'P 1'
#
loop_
_entity.id
_entity.type
_entity.pdbx_description
1 polymer ?
#
loop_
_entity_poly.entity_id
_entity_poly.type
_entity_poly.pdbx_seq_one_letter_code
_entity_poly.pdbx_strand_id
1 'polypeptide(L)' 'MADDKTKKKEDSNLISFKENYEVDYAVNQLKKQFPDESKQDIKEALFDAAKKVKPSEGRKKIMQLACKNLK' A
#
# COMPACT_ATOMS: atom_id res chain seq x y z
N MET A 1 -17.71 34.43 1.59
CA MET A 1 -16.78 33.61 0.79
C MET A 1 -15.60 33.24 1.68
N ALA A 2 -15.70 32.14 2.42
CA ALA A 2 -14.58 31.60 3.20
C ALA A 2 -14.54 30.11 2.88
N ASP A 3 -14.04 29.81 1.69
CA ASP A 3 -13.71 28.47 1.26
C ASP A 3 -12.55 28.02 2.14
N ASP A 4 -12.86 27.23 3.18
CA ASP A 4 -11.90 26.56 4.03
C ASP A 4 -11.12 25.57 3.15
N LYS A 5 -10.10 26.08 2.45
CA LYS A 5 -9.15 25.32 1.63
C LYS A 5 -8.17 24.55 2.51
N THR A 6 -8.58 24.12 3.69
CA THR A 6 -7.93 23.02 4.42
C THR A 6 -8.33 21.71 3.74
N LYS A 7 -8.07 21.63 2.42
CA LYS A 7 -8.07 20.37 1.69
C LYS A 7 -7.08 19.50 2.46
N LYS A 8 -7.62 18.52 3.17
CA LYS A 8 -6.87 17.38 3.68
C LYS A 8 -5.85 17.06 2.60
N LYS A 9 -4.56 17.24 2.90
CA LYS A 9 -3.54 16.45 2.23
C LYS A 9 -3.87 15.02 2.65
N GLU A 10 -4.86 14.42 2.01
CA GLU A 10 -4.98 12.97 2.01
C GLU A 10 -3.65 12.53 1.44
N ASP A 11 -2.78 12.08 2.34
CA ASP A 11 -1.42 11.71 2.07
C ASP A 11 -1.40 10.95 0.75
N SER A 12 -0.96 11.60 -0.34
CA SER A 12 -0.81 10.93 -1.64
C SER A 12 0.26 9.82 -1.59
N ASN A 13 0.93 9.72 -0.44
CA ASN A 13 1.84 8.66 -0.09
C ASN A 13 1.15 7.50 0.63
N LEU A 14 -0.13 7.54 0.96
CA LEU A 14 -0.81 6.41 1.57
C LEU A 14 -1.29 5.45 0.48
N ILE A 15 -1.01 4.16 0.62
CA ILE A 15 -1.88 3.16 0.01
C ILE A 15 -3.17 3.27 0.82
N SER A 16 -4.22 3.78 0.21
CA SER A 16 -5.55 3.77 0.78
C SER A 16 -6.01 2.31 0.79
N PHE A 17 -5.73 1.59 1.88
CA PHE A 17 -6.28 0.24 2.10
C PHE A 17 -7.82 0.23 2.18
N LYS A 18 -8.42 1.43 2.20
CA LYS A 18 -9.85 1.66 2.10
C LYS A 18 -10.35 1.56 0.64
N GLU A 19 -9.48 1.82 -0.33
CA GLU A 19 -9.76 1.76 -1.75
C GLU A 19 -9.22 0.45 -2.35
N ASN A 20 -10.15 -0.46 -2.67
CA ASN A 20 -9.82 -1.79 -3.19
C ASN A 20 -8.92 -1.77 -4.44
N TYR A 21 -9.00 -0.71 -5.28
CA TYR A 21 -8.20 -0.63 -6.50
C TYR A 21 -6.70 -0.38 -6.23
N GLU A 22 -6.34 0.37 -5.18
CA GLU A 22 -4.93 0.64 -4.86
C GLU A 22 -4.24 -0.61 -4.34
N VAL A 23 -4.97 -1.37 -3.52
CA VAL A 23 -4.52 -2.67 -3.02
C VAL A 23 -4.35 -3.64 -4.18
N ASP A 24 -5.32 -3.75 -5.09
CA ASP A 24 -5.23 -4.64 -6.25
C ASP A 24 -4.09 -4.26 -7.20
N TYR A 25 -3.87 -2.95 -7.41
CA TYR A 25 -2.73 -2.45 -8.18
C TYR A 25 -1.40 -2.87 -7.55
N ALA A 26 -1.25 -2.68 -6.24
CA ALA A 26 -0.04 -3.05 -5.51
C ALA A 26 0.20 -4.57 -5.53
N VAL A 27 -0.86 -5.38 -5.38
CA VAL A 27 -0.81 -6.84 -5.49
C VAL A 27 -0.38 -7.26 -6.89
N ASN A 28 -0.93 -6.68 -7.96
CA ASN A 28 -0.52 -7.00 -9.33
C ASN A 28 0.93 -6.59 -9.62
N GLN A 29 1.42 -5.49 -9.05
CA GLN A 29 2.82 -5.10 -9.16
C GLN A 29 3.76 -6.09 -8.48
N LEU A 30 3.41 -6.55 -7.27
CA LEU A 30 4.19 -7.56 -6.55
C LEU A 30 4.09 -8.93 -7.22
N LYS A 31 2.94 -9.32 -7.76
CA LYS A 31 2.76 -10.60 -8.49
C LYS A 31 3.62 -10.68 -9.76
N LYS A 32 3.96 -9.53 -10.38
CA LYS A 32 4.94 -9.48 -11.48
C LYS A 32 6.37 -9.75 -11.02
N GLN A 33 6.71 -9.38 -9.79
CA GLN A 33 8.05 -9.61 -9.21
C GLN A 33 8.15 -11.00 -8.58
N PHE A 34 7.04 -11.50 -8.02
CA PHE A 34 6.91 -12.79 -7.36
C PHE A 34 5.79 -13.60 -8.04
N PRO A 35 6.04 -14.16 -9.25
CA PRO A 35 5.04 -14.91 -9.99
C PRO A 35 4.65 -16.23 -9.31
N ASP A 36 5.54 -16.82 -8.52
CA ASP A 36 5.27 -18.03 -7.73
C ASP A 36 4.32 -17.79 -6.55
N GLU A 37 4.40 -16.63 -5.91
CA GLU A 37 3.62 -16.30 -4.71
C GLU A 37 2.14 -16.07 -5.02
N SER A 38 1.22 -16.65 -4.24
CA SER A 38 -0.21 -16.47 -4.51
C SER A 38 -0.63 -15.01 -4.32
N LYS A 39 -1.66 -14.58 -5.05
CA LYS A 39 -2.24 -13.23 -4.85
C LYS A 39 -2.66 -12.99 -3.41
N GLN A 40 -3.06 -14.06 -2.72
CA GLN A 40 -3.48 -14.02 -1.32
C GLN A 40 -2.30 -13.76 -0.38
N ASP A 41 -1.19 -14.50 -0.52
CA ASP A 41 0.06 -14.28 0.22
C ASP A 41 0.62 -12.87 -0.01
N ILE A 42 0.63 -12.41 -1.26
CA ILE A 42 1.07 -11.06 -1.63
C ILE A 42 0.21 -9.99 -0.97
N LYS A 43 -1.12 -10.19 -0.98
CA LYS A 43 -2.06 -9.27 -0.34
C LYS A 43 -1.86 -9.25 1.17
N GLU A 44 -1.66 -10.42 1.78
CA GLU A 44 -1.42 -10.55 3.20
C GLU A 44 -0.10 -9.87 3.61
N ALA A 45 0.97 -10.06 2.85
CA ALA A 45 2.25 -9.38 3.03
C ALA A 45 2.12 -7.85 2.90
N LEU A 46 1.28 -7.37 1.97
CA LEU A 46 0.96 -5.94 1.81
C LEU A 46 0.23 -5.37 3.04
N PHE A 47 -0.77 -6.10 3.54
CA PHE A 47 -1.53 -5.71 4.73
C PHE A 47 -0.68 -5.79 6.00
N ASP A 48 0.18 -6.79 6.13
CA ASP A 48 1.10 -6.94 7.25
C ASP A 48 2.15 -5.81 7.25
N ALA A 49 2.71 -5.49 6.08
CA ALA A 49 3.57 -4.33 5.89
C ALA A 49 2.85 -3.03 6.26
N ALA A 50 1.59 -2.87 5.87
CA ALA A 50 0.79 -1.69 6.20
C ALA A 50 0.43 -1.57 7.69
N LYS A 51 0.23 -2.69 8.38
CA LYS A 51 0.03 -2.69 9.84
C LYS A 51 1.31 -2.28 10.58
N LYS A 52 2.48 -2.65 10.03
CA LYS A 52 3.80 -2.35 10.61
C LYS A 52 4.27 -0.92 10.29
N VAL A 53 3.90 -0.40 9.12
CA VAL A 53 4.31 0.92 8.64
C VAL A 53 3.24 1.93 8.98
N LYS A 54 3.58 2.96 9.77
CA LYS A 54 2.66 4.06 10.02
C LYS A 54 2.30 4.72 8.68
N PRO A 55 1.04 5.14 8.51
CA PRO A 55 0.58 5.75 7.27
C PRO A 55 1.42 6.96 6.83
N SER A 56 1.98 7.68 7.80
CA SER A 56 2.90 8.81 7.63
C SER A 56 4.26 8.46 7.01
N GLU A 57 4.67 7.19 6.98
CA GLU A 57 5.95 6.76 6.35
C GLU A 57 5.82 6.45 4.85
N GLY A 58 4.59 6.33 4.35
CA GLY A 58 4.26 6.31 2.92
C GLY A 58 4.42 4.97 2.17
N ARG A 59 3.89 4.97 0.95
CA ARG A 59 3.65 3.85 0.03
C ARG A 59 4.94 3.15 -0.35
N LYS A 60 6.01 3.92 -0.52
CA LYS A 60 7.33 3.41 -0.88
C LYS A 60 7.86 2.47 0.21
N LYS A 61 7.64 2.80 1.48
CA LYS A 61 8.10 1.98 2.62
C LYS A 61 7.25 0.73 2.78
N ILE A 62 5.93 0.85 2.58
CA ILE A 62 5.00 -0.31 2.56
C ILE A 62 5.39 -1.29 1.45
N MET A 63 5.61 -0.82 0.21
CA MET A 63 6.02 -1.67 -0.90
C MET A 63 7.38 -2.33 -0.65
N GLN A 64 8.35 -1.62 -0.06
CA GLN A 64 9.63 -2.21 0.32
C GLN A 64 9.48 -3.30 1.39
N LEU A 65 8.64 -3.08 2.40
CA LEU A 65 8.40 -4.07 3.45
C LEU A 65 7.64 -5.29 2.92
N ALA A 66 6.64 -5.08 2.07
CA ALA A 66 5.92 -6.17 1.40
C ALA A 66 6.89 -7.03 0.55
N CYS A 67 7.80 -6.38 -0.19
CA CYS A 67 8.83 -7.07 -0.96
C CYS A 67 9.82 -7.86 -0.07
N LYS A 68 10.15 -7.34 1.12
CA LYS A 68 11.00 -8.06 2.10
C LYS A 68 10.29 -9.23 2.76
N ASN A 69 8.99 -9.14 2.99
CA ASN A 69 8.20 -10.23 3.60
C ASN A 69 8.02 -11.42 2.64
N LEU A 70 8.14 -11.21 1.32
CA LEU A 70 8.01 -12.24 0.28
C LEU A 70 9.35 -12.91 -0.09
N LYS A 71 10.45 -12.59 0.62
CA LYS A 71 11.80 -13.12 0.35
C LYS A 71 12.26 -14.01 1.50
#